data_AF-A0A820YVL8-F1
#
_entry.id   AF-A0A820YVL8-F1
#
_cell.length_a   1.000
_cell.length_b   1.000
_cell.length_c   1.000
_cell.angle_alpha   90.00
_cell.angle_beta   90.00
_cell.angle_gamma   90.00
#
_symmetry.space_group_name_H-M   'P 1'
#
loop_
_entity.id
_entity.type
_entity.pdbx_description
1 polymer ?
#
loop_
_entity_poly.entity_id
_entity_poly.type
_entity_poly.pdbx_seq_one_letter_code
_entity_poly.pdbx_strand_id
1 'polypeptide(L)'
;SLNQVVLWDKIIRRGENARLNLRDIATKYYFWDDGEHLKSNNVTLTLGWNIISNAGRLLHVRANSSTSFVFPENYATSRSANSKSSGQE
;
A
#
# COMPACT_ATOMS: atom_id res chain seq x y z
N SER A 1 17.01 7.19 -11.23
CA SER A 1 15.69 7.60 -10.74
C SER A 1 15.20 6.57 -9.73
N LEU A 2 14.50 6.98 -8.67
CA LEU A 2 13.87 6.06 -7.72
C LEU A 2 12.38 5.98 -8.02
N ASN A 3 11.92 4.82 -8.51
CA ASN A 3 10.49 4.58 -8.71
C ASN A 3 9.90 4.10 -7.38
N GLN A 4 9.40 5.07 -6.57
CA GLN A 4 8.83 4.80 -5.26
C GLN A 4 7.40 5.31 -5.18
N VAL A 5 6.51 4.46 -4.68
CA VAL A 5 5.15 4.81 -4.28
C VAL A 5 5.04 4.63 -2.77
N VAL A 6 4.40 5.57 -2.09
CA VAL A 6 4.17 5.52 -0.64
C VAL A 6 2.67 5.52 -0.37
N LEU A 7 2.21 4.53 0.39
CA LEU A 7 0.84 4.46 0.89
C LEU A 7 0.85 4.79 2.39
N TRP A 8 -0.12 5.59 2.84
CA TRP A 8 -0.27 5.98 4.25
C TRP A 8 -1.51 5.30 4.84
N ASP A 9 -1.36 4.58 5.94
CA ASP A 9 -2.43 3.76 6.54
C ASP A 9 -2.84 4.23 7.95
N LYS A 10 -1.91 4.72 8.78
CA LYS A 10 -2.21 4.97 10.20
C LYS A 10 -1.38 6.08 10.87
N ILE A 11 -2.04 6.88 11.70
CA ILE A 11 -1.41 7.77 12.69
C ILE A 11 -1.67 7.17 14.07
N ILE A 12 -0.61 6.94 14.84
CA ILE A 12 -0.70 6.47 16.24
C ILE A 12 -0.45 7.68 17.14
N ARG A 13 -1.43 8.03 17.96
CA ARG A 13 -1.33 9.17 18.89
C ARG A 13 -0.64 8.78 20.19
N ARG A 14 -0.19 9.79 20.94
CA ARG A 14 0.42 9.60 22.25
C ARG A 14 -0.54 8.87 23.19
N GLY A 15 -0.05 7.82 23.85
CA GLY A 15 -0.85 7.00 24.78
C GLY A 15 -1.61 5.85 24.10
N GLU A 16 -1.64 5.79 22.76
CA GLU A 16 -2.20 4.65 22.04
C GLU A 16 -1.22 3.49 21.97
N ASN A 17 -1.75 2.28 21.75
CA ASN A 17 -0.93 1.09 21.60
C ASN A 17 -0.17 1.13 20.26
N ALA A 18 1.16 1.19 20.34
CA ALA A 18 2.06 1.22 19.20
C ALA A 18 2.42 -0.19 18.67
N ARG A 19 1.93 -1.27 19.28
CA ARG A 19 2.09 -2.64 18.74
C ARG A 19 1.01 -2.90 17.69
N LEU A 20 1.43 -2.87 16.42
CA LEU A 20 0.56 -3.15 15.28
C LEU A 20 0.58 -4.66 14.95
N ASN A 21 -0.60 -5.27 14.88
CA ASN A 21 -0.82 -6.59 14.31
C ASN A 21 -1.92 -6.44 13.26
N LEU A 22 -1.52 -6.20 12.01
CA LEU A 22 -2.43 -5.97 10.89
C LEU A 22 -2.52 -7.23 10.04
N ARG A 23 -3.74 -7.70 9.79
CA ARG A 23 -4.05 -8.83 8.92
C ARG A 23 -5.27 -8.46 8.08
N ASP A 24 -5.24 -8.85 6.81
CA ASP A 24 -6.34 -8.66 5.86
C ASP A 24 -6.88 -7.22 5.82
N ILE A 25 -5.97 -6.25 5.98
CA ILE A 25 -6.30 -4.83 5.98
C ILE A 25 -6.79 -4.41 4.60
N ALA A 26 -8.01 -3.89 4.54
CA ALA A 26 -8.55 -3.30 3.33
C ALA A 26 -7.70 -2.10 2.91
N THR A 27 -7.21 -2.13 1.67
CA THR A 27 -6.44 -1.02 1.11
C THR A 27 -7.33 0.20 0.93
N LYS A 28 -7.04 1.29 1.65
CA LYS A 28 -7.77 2.56 1.49
C LYS A 28 -7.45 3.28 0.18
N TYR A 29 -6.23 3.08 -0.34
CA TYR A 29 -5.72 3.76 -1.53
C TYR A 29 -5.28 2.74 -2.57
N TYR A 30 -6.11 2.54 -3.60
CA TYR A 30 -5.70 1.82 -4.79
C TYR A 30 -4.69 2.67 -5.57
N PHE A 31 -3.64 2.04 -6.07
CA PHE A 31 -2.68 2.69 -6.96
C PHE A 31 -2.80 2.09 -8.36
N TRP A 32 -2.61 2.93 -9.37
CA TRP A 32 -2.64 2.55 -10.78
C TRP A 32 -1.25 2.81 -11.37
N ASP A 33 -0.78 1.89 -12.20
CA ASP A 33 0.50 2.00 -12.89
C ASP A 33 0.28 2.56 -14.30
N ASP A 34 0.62 3.84 -14.50
CA ASP A 34 0.36 4.61 -15.73
C ASP A 34 1.39 4.35 -16.87
N GLY A 35 1.99 3.16 -16.90
CA GLY A 35 2.94 2.81 -17.96
C GLY A 35 3.44 1.38 -17.94
N GLU A 36 2.78 0.49 -17.21
CA GLU A 36 3.11 -0.94 -17.13
C GLU A 36 4.50 -1.28 -16.54
N HIS A 37 5.19 -0.29 -15.98
CA HIS A 37 6.56 -0.44 -15.48
C HIS A 37 6.66 -1.26 -14.19
N LEU A 38 5.53 -1.57 -13.55
CA LEU A 38 5.48 -2.45 -12.37
C LEU A 38 5.06 -3.88 -12.73
N LYS A 39 4.51 -4.14 -13.92
CA LYS A 39 4.11 -5.49 -14.35
C LYS A 39 5.32 -6.40 -14.45
N SER A 40 5.21 -7.64 -13.98
CA SER A 40 6.26 -8.66 -14.04
C SER A 40 7.62 -8.21 -13.48
N ASN A 41 7.65 -7.18 -12.63
CA ASN A 41 8.86 -6.61 -12.06
C ASN A 41 9.01 -6.99 -10.59
N ASN A 42 10.27 -7.10 -10.13
CA ASN A 42 10.56 -7.34 -8.73
C ASN A 42 10.35 -6.05 -7.93
N VAL A 43 9.38 -6.08 -7.03
CA VAL A 43 9.01 -4.96 -6.17
C VAL A 43 9.39 -5.31 -4.74
N THR A 44 10.00 -4.35 -4.04
CA THR A 44 10.36 -4.49 -2.63
C THR A 44 9.46 -3.62 -1.79
N LEU A 45 8.68 -4.25 -0.92
CA LEU A 45 7.89 -3.57 0.10
C LEU A 45 8.76 -3.27 1.32
N THR A 46 8.73 -2.01 1.73
CA THR A 46 9.40 -1.53 2.95
C THR A 46 8.39 -0.82 3.82
N LEU A 47 8.54 -0.95 5.14
CA LEU A 47 7.77 -0.17 6.10
C LEU A 47 8.63 1.00 6.57
N GLY A 48 8.06 2.20 6.58
CA GLY A 48 8.69 3.38 7.16
C GLY A 48 7.66 4.24 7.87
N TRP A 49 8.09 4.97 8.89
CA TRP A 49 7.23 5.85 9.67
C TRP A 49 7.98 7.07 10.14
N ASN A 50 7.21 8.13 10.42
CA ASN A 50 7.73 9.34 11.03
C ASN A 50 7.42 9.35 12.53
N ILE A 51 8.41 9.72 13.34
CA ILE A 51 8.22 10.03 14.76
C ILE A 51 8.18 11.55 14.89
N ILE A 52 7.01 12.07 15.24
CA ILE A 52 6.75 13.50 15.40
C ILE A 52 6.77 13.81 16.90
N SER A 53 7.80 14.49 17.37
CA SER A 53 7.88 14.99 18.74
C SER A 53 7.08 16.30 18.90
N ASN A 54 6.71 16.64 20.14
CA ASN A 54 6.03 17.92 20.41
C ASN A 54 6.94 19.13 20.12
N ALA A 55 8.26 18.94 20.19
CA ALA A 55 9.28 19.91 19.81
C ALA A 55 10.54 19.17 19.31
N GLY A 56 11.34 19.81 18.46
CA GLY A 56 12.58 19.26 17.95
C GLY A 56 12.46 18.62 16.56
N ARG A 57 13.35 17.66 16.27
CA ARG A 57 13.56 17.11 14.91
C ARG A 57 12.55 16.02 14.55
N LEU A 58 11.97 16.12 13.36
CA LEU A 58 11.22 15.04 12.73
C LEU A 58 12.15 13.88 12.40
N LEU A 59 11.88 12.70 12.96
CA LEU A 59 12.65 11.50 12.65
C LEU A 59 11.91 10.63 11.65
N HIS A 60 12.58 10.31 10.55
CA HIS A 60 12.13 9.30 9.59
C HIS A 60 12.83 7.97 9.90
N VAL A 61 12.06 6.92 10.14
CA VAL A 61 12.56 5.58 10.46
C VAL A 61 12.09 4.62 9.39
N ARG A 62 12.98 3.71 8.97
CA ARG A 62 12.66 2.57 8.11
C ARG A 62 12.79 1.29 8.91
N ALA A 63 11.87 0.35 8.70
CA ALA A 63 12.01 -1.01 9.23
C ALA A 63 13.26 -1.67 8.66
N ASN A 64 13.91 -2.49 9.49
CA ASN A 64 15.07 -3.28 9.06
C ASN A 64 14.66 -4.41 8.10
N SER A 65 13.43 -4.92 8.24
CA SER A 65 12.89 -5.96 7.38
C SER A 65 12.22 -5.38 6.14
N SER A 66 12.38 -6.07 5.03
CA SER A 66 11.66 -5.82 3.79
C SER A 66 11.20 -7.14 3.19
N THR A 67 10.27 -7.09 2.24
CA THR A 67 9.81 -8.27 1.53
C THR A 67 9.72 -7.94 0.05
N SER A 68 10.35 -8.76 -0.77
CA SER A 68 10.34 -8.61 -2.22
C SER A 68 9.47 -9.67 -2.85
N PHE A 69 8.73 -9.28 -3.88
CA PHE A 69 7.89 -10.18 -4.67
C PHE A 69 7.74 -9.64 -6.09
N VAL A 70 7.44 -10.54 -7.01
CA VAL A 70 7.20 -10.17 -8.40
C VAL A 70 5.74 -9.76 -8.54
N PHE A 71 5.50 -8.57 -9.10
CA PHE A 71 4.16 -8.12 -9.43
C PHE A 71 3.57 -8.96 -10.58
N PRO A 72 2.23 -9.12 -10.62
CA PRO A 72 1.60 -9.91 -11.66
C PRO A 72 1.77 -9.27 -13.04
N GLU A 73 1.76 -10.09 -14.07
CA GLU A 73 1.77 -9.64 -15.48
C GLU A 73 0.47 -8.90 -15.82
N ASN A 74 -0.66 -9.31 -15.23
CA ASN A 74 -1.96 -8.69 -15.46
C ASN A 74 -2.52 -8.14 -14.16
N TYR A 75 -2.92 -6.87 -14.17
CA TYR A 75 -3.59 -6.25 -13.03
C TYR A 75 -5.01 -6.77 -12.87
N ALA A 76 -5.50 -6.78 -11.63
CA ALA A 76 -6.89 -7.09 -11.38
C ALA A 76 -7.77 -6.06 -12.11
N THR A 77 -8.57 -6.51 -13.07
CA THR A 77 -9.63 -5.70 -13.63
C THR A 77 -10.69 -5.51 -12.54
N SER A 78 -11.21 -4.29 -12.35
CA SER A 78 -12.28 -4.07 -11.38
C SER A 78 -13.39 -5.06 -11.71
N ARG A 79 -13.74 -5.94 -10.76
CA ARG A 79 -14.83 -6.90 -10.91
C ARG A 79 -16.05 -6.13 -11.41
N SER A 80 -16.49 -6.45 -12.62
CA SER A 80 -17.42 -5.66 -13.41
C SER A 80 -18.65 -5.22 -12.64
N ALA A 81 -19.04 -3.96 -12.82
CA ALA A 81 -20.44 -3.56 -12.80
C ALA A 81 -21.20 -4.25 -13.94
N ASN A 82 -21.34 -5.58 -13.87
CA ASN A 82 -22.21 -6.38 -14.73
C ASN A 82 -22.95 -7.38 -13.84
N SER A 83 -23.91 -6.88 -13.08
CA SER A 83 -25.14 -7.61 -12.79
C SER A 83 -26.29 -6.76 -13.30
N LYS A 84 -26.61 -6.94 -14.60
CA LYS A 84 -27.93 -6.73 -15.23
C LYS A 84 -27.78 -6.79 -16.75
N SER A 85 -27.73 -8.01 -17.29
CA SER A 85 -28.34 -8.32 -18.59
C SER A 85 -28.43 -9.83 -18.75
N SER A 86 -29.62 -10.40 -18.56
CA SER A 86 -30.18 -11.55 -19.29
C SER A 86 -31.37 -12.15 -18.54
N GLY A 87 -32.54 -11.64 -18.88
CA GLY A 87 -33.84 -12.32 -18.88
C GLY A 87 -34.69 -11.46 -19.82
N GLN A 88 -34.63 -11.70 -21.13
CA GLN A 88 -35.55 -12.58 -21.87
C GLN A 88 -37.01 -12.33 -21.47
N GLU A 89 -37.62 -11.37 -22.15
CA GLU A 89 -38.92 -11.54 -22.81
C GLU A 89 -38.68 -11.53 -24.33
#